data_AF-A0A672H5Q7-F1
#
_entry.id   AF-A0A672H5Q7-F1
#
_cell.length_a   1.000
_cell.length_b   1.000
_cell.length_c   1.000
_cell.angle_alpha   90.00
_cell.angle_beta   90.00
_cell.angle_gamma   90.00
#
_symmetry.space_group_name_H-M   'P 1'
#
loop_
_entity.id
_entity.type
_entity.pdbx_description
1 polymer ?
#
loop_
_entity_poly.entity_id
_entity_poly.type
_entity_poly.pdbx_seq_one_letter_code
_entity_poly.pdbx_strand_id
1 'polypeptide(L)'
;MGRLLCFLLLLFCLCCSAAAKDASPKVQVYSRAPREFGKNNTLICHVSGFHPPEISIKLLKNEQELPNSQQTDLAFEESWKYHLTTHVSFTPDPKDKYSCRVTHLQDTKTYDWGLYLCCPLLHCTHRCLTGL
;
A
#
# COMPACT_ATOMS: atom_id res chain seq x y z
N MET A 1 15.38 12.99 47.83
CA MET A 1 16.12 12.59 46.61
C MET A 1 15.71 11.22 46.08
N GLY A 2 15.70 10.15 46.87
CA GLY A 2 15.37 8.80 46.38
C GLY A 2 13.97 8.61 45.77
N ARG A 3 12.93 9.26 46.32
CA ARG A 3 11.56 9.19 45.77
C ARG A 3 11.44 9.82 44.38
N LEU A 4 12.07 10.98 44.17
CA LEU A 4 12.09 11.66 42.88
C LEU A 4 12.83 10.82 41.81
N LEU A 5 13.94 10.19 42.21
CA LEU A 5 14.69 9.28 41.35
C LEU A 5 13.85 8.07 40.93
N CYS A 6 13.12 7.46 41.87
CA CYS A 6 12.21 6.35 41.56
C CYS A 6 11.07 6.77 40.63
N PHE A 7 10.47 7.96 40.83
CA PHE A 7 9.43 8.46 39.92
C PHE A 7 9.98 8.70 38.51
N LEU A 8 11.17 9.28 38.38
CA LEU A 8 11.83 9.49 37.09
C LEU A 8 12.17 8.16 36.40
N LEU A 9 12.65 7.16 37.14
CA LEU A 9 12.93 5.82 36.63
C LEU A 9 11.64 5.09 36.20
N LEU A 10 10.56 5.24 36.95
CA LEU A 10 9.24 4.68 36.62
C LEU A 10 8.64 5.36 35.38
N LEU A 11 8.71 6.70 35.28
CA LEU A 11 8.30 7.47 34.10
C LEU A 11 9.09 7.06 32.85
N PHE A 12 10.42 6.91 32.99
CA PHE A 12 11.28 6.45 31.90
C PHE A 12 10.94 5.01 31.46
N CYS A 13 10.69 4.11 32.41
CA CYS A 13 10.25 2.73 32.14
C CYS A 13 8.87 2.67 31.45
N LEU A 14 7.94 3.52 31.88
CA LEU A 14 6.61 3.64 31.28
C LEU A 14 6.71 4.15 29.83
N CYS A 15 7.60 5.10 29.55
CA CYS A 15 7.89 5.56 28.19
C CYS A 15 8.44 4.46 27.29
N CYS A 16 9.36 3.61 27.77
CA CYS A 16 9.91 2.50 26.98
C CYS A 16 8.85 1.46 26.56
N SER A 17 7.75 1.36 27.30
CA SER A 17 6.69 0.38 27.02
C SER A 17 5.65 0.88 26.01
N ALA A 18 5.58 2.19 25.75
CA ALA A 18 4.56 2.83 24.91
C ALA A 18 4.94 2.95 23.43
N ALA A 19 6.19 2.63 23.05
CA ALA A 19 6.61 2.64 21.66
C ALA A 19 6.10 1.37 20.94
N ALA A 20 4.91 1.48 20.33
CA ALA A 20 4.41 0.45 19.43
C ALA A 20 5.37 0.28 18.24
N LYS A 21 5.74 -0.97 17.92
CA LYS A 21 6.76 -1.27 16.91
C LYS A 21 6.30 -0.87 15.51
N ASP A 22 7.15 -0.17 14.78
CA ASP A 22 6.91 0.16 13.38
C ASP A 22 6.85 -1.09 12.50
N ALA A 23 5.92 -1.10 11.56
CA ALA A 23 5.76 -2.16 10.58
C ALA A 23 5.57 -1.54 9.20
N SER A 24 6.45 -1.87 8.26
CA SER A 24 6.35 -1.37 6.89
C SER A 24 5.14 -1.97 6.14
N PRO A 25 4.51 -1.20 5.25
CA PRO A 25 3.37 -1.67 4.48
C PRO A 25 3.74 -2.75 3.46
N LYS A 26 2.83 -3.71 3.29
CA LYS A 26 2.75 -4.58 2.12
C LYS A 26 1.80 -3.94 1.13
N VAL A 27 2.21 -3.85 -0.14
CA VAL A 27 1.46 -3.12 -1.17
C VAL A 27 1.16 -4.03 -2.34
N GLN A 28 -0.09 -4.01 -2.81
CA GLN A 28 -0.54 -4.70 -4.01
C GLN A 28 -1.21 -3.70 -4.93
N VAL A 29 -0.81 -3.69 -6.21
CA VAL A 29 -1.39 -2.82 -7.23
C VAL A 29 -2.01 -3.68 -8.32
N TYR A 30 -3.32 -3.65 -8.42
CA TYR A 30 -4.09 -4.50 -9.34
C TYR A 30 -5.30 -3.75 -9.89
N SER A 31 -5.96 -4.36 -10.86
CA SER A 31 -7.21 -3.85 -11.42
C SER A 31 -8.38 -4.77 -11.07
N ARG A 32 -9.59 -4.21 -10.98
CA ARG A 32 -10.81 -4.99 -10.69
C ARG A 32 -11.06 -6.09 -11.73
N ALA A 33 -10.91 -5.76 -13.01
CA ALA A 33 -11.00 -6.71 -14.12
C ALA A 33 -9.62 -6.98 -14.74
N PRO A 34 -9.44 -8.07 -15.51
CA PRO A 34 -8.24 -8.30 -16.31
C PRO A 34 -7.86 -7.08 -17.17
N ARG A 35 -6.57 -6.94 -17.45
CA ARG A 35 -6.05 -5.82 -18.23
C ARG A 35 -6.50 -5.93 -19.69
N GLU A 36 -7.37 -5.01 -20.10
CA GLU A 36 -7.79 -4.84 -21.50
C GLU A 36 -7.66 -3.35 -21.85
N PHE A 37 -6.90 -3.04 -22.90
CA PHE A 37 -6.68 -1.66 -23.32
C PHE A 37 -7.97 -1.05 -23.91
N GLY A 38 -8.21 0.23 -23.61
CA GLY A 38 -9.39 0.95 -24.08
C GLY A 38 -10.71 0.57 -23.39
N LYS A 39 -10.73 -0.42 -22.48
CA LYS A 39 -11.91 -0.78 -21.69
C LYS A 39 -11.83 -0.17 -20.29
N ASN A 40 -12.95 0.38 -19.82
CA ASN A 40 -13.04 0.94 -18.48
C ASN A 40 -12.75 -0.12 -17.41
N ASN A 41 -12.00 0.26 -16.38
CA ASN A 41 -11.60 -0.60 -15.28
C ASN A 41 -11.42 0.24 -14.00
N THR A 42 -11.03 -0.39 -12.89
CA THR A 42 -10.73 0.28 -11.62
C THR A 42 -9.33 -0.11 -11.19
N LEU A 43 -8.43 0.87 -11.04
CA LEU A 43 -7.09 0.67 -10.49
C LEU A 43 -7.20 0.69 -8.97
N ILE A 44 -6.57 -0.28 -8.33
CA ILE A 44 -6.67 -0.53 -6.88
C ILE A 44 -5.26 -0.64 -6.31
N CYS A 45 -4.98 0.12 -5.26
CA CYS A 45 -3.82 -0.03 -4.41
C CYS A 45 -4.28 -0.47 -3.01
N HIS A 46 -4.03 -1.72 -2.68
CA HIS A 46 -4.29 -2.26 -1.35
C HIS A 46 -2.99 -2.23 -0.54
N VAL A 47 -3.05 -1.59 0.63
CA VAL A 47 -1.91 -1.40 1.52
C VAL A 47 -2.25 -2.01 2.86
N SER A 48 -1.46 -2.96 3.36
CA SER A 48 -1.76 -3.71 4.58
C SER A 48 -0.53 -3.97 5.45
N GLY A 49 -0.76 -4.40 6.69
CA GLY A 49 0.29 -4.83 7.60
C GLY A 49 1.18 -3.70 8.15
N PHE A 50 0.74 -2.45 8.04
CA PHE A 50 1.52 -1.29 8.48
C PHE A 50 1.13 -0.82 9.88
N HIS A 51 2.06 -0.16 10.55
CA HIS A 51 1.89 0.52 11.84
C HIS A 51 3.03 1.54 11.99
N PRO A 52 2.81 2.78 12.47
CA PRO A 52 1.54 3.40 12.92
C PRO A 52 0.58 3.72 11.75
N PRO A 53 -0.65 4.22 12.00
CA PRO A 53 -1.68 4.38 10.95
C PRO A 53 -1.46 5.55 9.99
N GLU A 54 -0.52 6.46 10.29
CA GLU A 54 -0.21 7.61 9.44
C GLU A 54 0.49 7.17 8.14
N ILE A 55 -0.19 7.33 7.02
CA ILE A 55 0.27 6.91 5.69
C ILE A 55 -0.36 7.78 4.59
N SER A 56 0.35 7.99 3.49
CA SER A 56 -0.18 8.61 2.27
C SER A 56 -0.16 7.60 1.13
N ILE A 57 -1.28 7.44 0.42
CA ILE A 57 -1.45 6.50 -0.68
C ILE A 57 -1.97 7.27 -1.90
N LYS A 58 -1.21 7.26 -3.00
CA LYS A 58 -1.53 7.98 -4.23
C LYS A 58 -1.48 7.07 -5.44
N LEU A 59 -2.57 7.01 -6.20
CA LEU A 59 -2.60 6.36 -7.50
C LEU A 59 -2.11 7.32 -8.58
N LEU A 60 -1.16 6.88 -9.39
CA LEU A 60 -0.47 7.72 -10.37
C LEU A 60 -0.71 7.20 -11.79
N LYS A 61 -0.76 8.13 -12.73
CA LYS A 61 -0.65 7.94 -14.18
C LYS A 61 0.52 8.79 -14.67
N ASN A 62 1.55 8.15 -15.23
CA ASN A 62 2.78 8.81 -15.67
C ASN A 62 3.33 9.76 -14.59
N GLU A 63 3.47 9.23 -13.37
CA GLU A 63 3.95 9.95 -12.17
C GLU A 63 3.04 11.06 -11.63
N GLN A 64 2.01 11.45 -12.37
CA GLN A 64 1.00 12.41 -11.95
C GLN A 64 -0.14 11.72 -11.19
N GLU A 65 -0.63 12.34 -10.13
CA GLU A 65 -1.74 11.81 -9.34
C GLU A 65 -3.04 11.77 -10.14
N LEU A 66 -3.72 10.62 -10.11
CA LEU A 66 -5.02 10.45 -10.73
C LEU A 66 -6.08 11.17 -9.89
N PRO A 67 -6.91 12.03 -10.50
CA PRO A 67 -7.97 12.74 -9.78
C PRO A 67 -9.07 11.77 -9.36
N ASN A 68 -9.89 12.18 -8.37
CA ASN A 68 -11.07 11.44 -7.92
C ASN A 68 -10.78 10.02 -7.39
N SER A 69 -9.57 9.77 -6.88
CA SER A 69 -9.29 8.55 -6.14
C SER A 69 -10.07 8.54 -4.83
N GLN A 70 -10.56 7.36 -4.44
CA GLN A 70 -11.30 7.14 -3.21
C GLN A 70 -10.51 6.18 -2.31
N GLN A 71 -10.45 6.51 -1.02
CA GLN A 71 -9.79 5.68 -0.01
C GLN A 71 -10.85 5.12 0.94
N THR A 72 -10.70 3.86 1.33
CA THR A 72 -11.53 3.25 2.37
C THR A 72 -11.27 3.85 3.74
N ASP A 73 -12.18 3.65 4.68
CA ASP A 73 -11.91 3.91 6.08
C ASP A 73 -10.76 3.02 6.58
N LEU A 74 -10.05 3.53 7.59
CA LEU A 74 -8.97 2.80 8.25
C LEU A 74 -9.54 1.59 8.99
N ALA A 75 -8.99 0.42 8.70
CA ALA A 75 -9.31 -0.83 9.38
C ALA A 75 -8.02 -1.56 9.77
N PHE A 76 -8.16 -2.61 10.58
CA PHE A 76 -7.02 -3.39 11.07
C PHE A 76 -7.33 -4.88 11.08
N GLU A 77 -6.28 -5.67 10.94
CA GLU A 77 -6.34 -7.14 11.02
C GLU A 77 -6.19 -7.62 12.47
N GLU A 78 -6.37 -8.93 12.71
CA GLU A 78 -6.18 -9.55 14.04
C GLU A 78 -4.81 -9.29 14.66
N SER A 79 -3.80 -9.02 13.82
CA SER A 79 -2.45 -8.64 14.23
C SER A 79 -2.31 -7.19 14.72
N TRP A 80 -3.41 -6.43 14.83
CA TRP A 80 -3.45 -5.00 15.18
C TRP A 80 -2.67 -4.10 14.22
N LYS A 81 -2.49 -4.57 12.99
CA LYS A 81 -1.86 -3.82 11.90
C LYS A 81 -2.93 -3.27 10.97
N TYR A 82 -2.67 -2.08 10.45
CA TYR A 82 -3.63 -1.35 9.65
C TYR A 82 -3.63 -1.81 8.19
N HIS A 83 -4.78 -1.61 7.54
CA HIS A 83 -4.90 -1.68 6.10
C HIS A 83 -5.81 -0.57 5.55
N LEU A 84 -5.53 -0.15 4.33
CA LEU A 84 -6.28 0.84 3.55
C LEU A 84 -6.30 0.43 2.09
N THR A 85 -7.37 0.79 1.39
CA THR A 85 -7.48 0.58 -0.05
C THR A 85 -7.81 1.90 -0.74
N THR A 86 -6.93 2.34 -1.64
CA THR A 86 -7.19 3.48 -2.53
C THR A 86 -7.50 2.97 -3.93
N HIS A 87 -8.55 3.50 -4.55
CA HIS A 87 -8.99 3.05 -5.88
C HIS A 87 -9.49 4.20 -6.75
N VAL A 88 -9.40 4.06 -8.07
CA VAL A 88 -9.88 5.05 -9.04
C VAL A 88 -10.31 4.37 -10.34
N SER A 89 -11.38 4.87 -10.95
CA SER A 89 -11.78 4.45 -12.29
C SER A 89 -10.78 4.96 -13.33
N PHE A 90 -10.40 4.10 -14.26
CA PHE A 90 -9.45 4.44 -15.32
C PHE A 90 -9.68 3.57 -16.54
N THR A 91 -9.19 4.03 -17.69
CA THR A 91 -9.12 3.24 -18.92
C THR A 91 -7.65 2.97 -19.21
N PRO A 92 -7.19 1.71 -19.18
CA PRO A 92 -5.81 1.37 -19.50
C PRO A 92 -5.44 1.77 -20.93
N ASP A 93 -4.31 2.46 -21.06
CA ASP A 93 -3.67 2.77 -22.34
C ASP A 93 -2.27 2.12 -22.38
N PRO A 94 -1.85 1.50 -23.49
CA PRO A 94 -0.52 0.89 -23.60
C PRO A 94 0.65 1.89 -23.50
N LYS A 95 0.39 3.18 -23.70
CA LYS A 95 1.39 4.26 -23.60
C LYS A 95 1.53 4.82 -22.19
N ASP A 96 0.58 4.50 -21.32
CA ASP A 96 0.52 5.06 -19.97
C ASP A 96 1.04 4.06 -18.93
N LYS A 97 1.86 4.56 -18.01
CA LYS A 97 2.33 3.82 -16.85
C LYS A 97 1.47 4.18 -15.65
N TYR A 98 0.95 3.17 -14.96
CA TYR A 98 0.19 3.37 -13.72
C TYR A 98 0.95 2.80 -12.54
N SER A 99 0.88 3.46 -11.39
CA SER A 99 1.56 3.02 -10.17
C SER A 99 0.85 3.50 -8.91
N CYS A 100 1.23 2.94 -7.77
CA CYS A 100 0.82 3.39 -6.45
C CYS A 100 2.05 3.91 -5.70
N ARG A 101 2.02 5.16 -5.27
CA ARG A 101 3.04 5.74 -4.39
C ARG A 101 2.51 5.73 -2.96
N VAL A 102 3.28 5.09 -2.09
CA VAL A 102 2.98 4.92 -0.67
C VAL A 102 4.08 5.58 0.14
N THR A 103 3.71 6.52 1.00
CA THR A 103 4.60 7.14 1.99
C THR A 103 4.13 6.71 3.37
N HIS A 104 4.95 5.93 4.06
CA HIS A 104 4.70 5.51 5.44
C HIS A 104 5.84 6.03 6.31
N LEU A 105 5.52 6.85 7.31
CA LEU A 105 6.51 7.63 8.05
C LEU A 105 7.40 8.46 7.09
N GLN A 106 8.71 8.22 7.07
CA GLN A 106 9.67 8.90 6.19
C GLN A 106 9.98 8.09 4.91
N ASP A 107 9.44 6.87 4.78
CA ASP A 107 9.75 5.96 3.70
C ASP A 107 8.71 6.07 2.57
N THR A 108 9.14 6.57 1.42
CA THR A 108 8.31 6.63 0.21
C THR A 108 8.73 5.58 -0.80
N LYS A 109 7.77 4.76 -1.27
CA LYS A 109 7.99 3.72 -2.29
C LYS A 109 6.91 3.79 -3.36
N THR A 110 7.27 3.48 -4.60
CA THR A 110 6.35 3.42 -5.74
C THR A 110 6.27 1.99 -6.27
N TYR A 111 5.05 1.51 -6.47
CA TYR A 111 4.73 0.14 -6.90
C TYR A 111 3.99 0.19 -8.23
N ASP A 112 4.53 -0.45 -9.26
CA ASP A 112 3.96 -0.37 -10.60
C ASP A 112 2.77 -1.31 -10.79
N TRP A 113 1.73 -0.82 -11.46
CA TRP A 113 0.64 -1.65 -11.96
C TRP A 113 1.12 -2.42 -13.19
N GLY A 114 1.46 -3.70 -13.01
CA GLY A 114 1.84 -4.55 -14.13
C GLY A 114 3.15 -5.31 -14.01
N LEU A 115 3.53 -5.72 -12.79
CA LEU A 115 4.51 -6.79 -12.61
C LEU A 115 3.82 -8.06 -12.10
N TYR A 116 2.91 -8.58 -12.92
CA TYR A 116 2.92 -10.01 -13.16
C TYR A 116 3.60 -10.20 -14.51
N LEU A 117 4.93 -10.01 -14.55
CA LEU A 117 5.69 -10.96 -15.34
C LEU A 117 5.27 -12.31 -14.77
N CYS A 118 4.75 -13.18 -15.63
CA CYS A 118 4.71 -14.61 -15.37
C CYS A 118 5.92 -14.96 -14.50
N CYS A 119 5.70 -15.37 -13.25
CA CYS A 119 6.78 -15.78 -12.37
C CYS A 119 7.62 -16.79 -13.17
N PRO A 120 8.91 -16.57 -13.47
CA PRO A 120 9.70 -17.59 -14.15
C PRO A 120 9.95 -18.80 -13.23
N LEU A 121 9.38 -18.82 -12.03
CA LEU A 121 9.50 -19.90 -11.07
C LEU A 121 8.12 -20.51 -10.79
N LEU A 122 7.84 -21.53 -11.61
CA LEU A 122 6.99 -22.71 -11.41
C LEU A 122 5.49 -22.50 -11.14
N HIS A 123 4.71 -22.92 -12.16
CA HIS A 123 3.28 -23.25 -12.17
C HIS A 123 2.27 -22.11 -12.35
N CYS A 124 2.10 -21.66 -13.60
CA CYS A 124 0.86 -21.04 -14.09
C CYS A 124 0.35 -21.81 -15.32
N THR A 125 -0.52 -22.79 -15.12
CA THR A 125 -1.18 -23.56 -16.18
C THR A 125 -2.49 -22.93 -16.66
N HIS A 126 -2.57 -21.60 -16.81
CA HIS A 126 -3.69 -20.99 -17.54
C HIS A 126 -3.19 -19.83 -18.43
N ARG A 127 -3.36 -20.05 -19.75
CA ARG A 127 -3.03 -19.21 -20.92
C ARG A 127 -2.83 -17.72 -20.66
N CYS A 128 -1.61 -17.23 -20.90
CA CYS A 128 -1.40 -15.86 -21.39
C CYS A 128 -1.99 -15.75 -22.80
N LEU A 129 -3.03 -14.92 -22.96
CA LEU A 129 -3.41 -14.46 -24.29
C LEU A 129 -2.49 -13.29 -24.66
N THR A 130 -1.54 -13.58 -25.55
CA THR A 130 -0.77 -12.57 -26.30
C THR A 130 -1.69 -11.89 -27.29
N GLY A 131 -1.88 -10.57 -27.16
CA GLY A 131 -2.47 -9.74 -28.21
C GLY A 131 -1.35 -9.16 -29.08
N LEU A 132 -1.31 -9.60 -30.33
CA LEU A 132 -0.81 -8.82 -31.47
C LEU A 132 -1.72 -7.61 -31.70
#